data_AF-A0A0Q1E3Y5-F1
#
_entry.id   AF-A0A0Q1E3Y5-F1
#
_cell.length_a   1.000
_cell.length_b   1.000
_cell.length_c   1.000
_cell.angle_alpha   90.00
_cell.angle_beta   90.00
_cell.angle_gamma   90.00
#
_symmetry.space_group_name_H-M   'P 1'
#
loop_
_entity.id
_entity.type
_entity.pdbx_description
1 polymer ?
#
loop_
_entity_poly.entity_id
_entity_poly.type
_entity_poly.pdbx_seq_one_letter_code
_entity_poly.pdbx_strand_id
1 'polypeptide(L)'
;MRRSFGRTRPSVADVEDTPTTPADSGGAGGVANDAVEAVGTVGAHGRRRARPVRRPLRLVGALAVVGIAATACDKPNFGYPDGVTNHTPRLLNIWQGSAIAALIVGAVVWGMILYAVVAFRKRSDVLPRQIRYNLPVEILYTVVPVVIVGAIFYFTARDESKVTKLSAHPDVTVDVIGFRWNWQFKYIDPGAGHTGPNQIEVTGRPGEPAVLVLPQNRSIRFVETSPDVIHSFWVPEFLFKRDVVPGRVNQFELTVTKTGTFIGRCAELCGTDHDRMNFYVKVVPQDEYDRFITERQNAAVPSTSAGTTTAAAASTATTATTGSGQ
;
A
#
# COMPACT_ATOMS: atom_id res chain seq x y z
N MET A 1 49.90 36.70 2.28
CA MET A 1 49.36 37.01 3.62
C MET A 1 49.36 35.75 4.47
N ARG A 2 50.24 35.69 5.47
CA ARG A 2 50.33 34.61 6.46
C ARG A 2 49.34 34.89 7.59
N ARG A 3 48.58 33.89 8.04
CA ARG A 3 48.26 33.71 9.47
C ARG A 3 48.25 32.22 9.82
N SER A 4 49.35 31.85 10.46
CA SER A 4 49.55 30.65 11.27
C SER A 4 48.75 30.78 12.57
N PHE A 5 48.12 29.69 13.00
CA PHE A 5 47.90 29.42 14.43
C PHE A 5 48.10 27.93 14.68
N GLY A 6 49.32 27.58 15.07
CA GLY A 6 49.63 26.32 15.72
C GLY A 6 49.25 26.37 17.20
N ARG A 7 48.76 25.25 17.72
CA ARG A 7 48.93 24.84 19.12
C ARG A 7 49.16 23.34 19.13
N THR A 8 50.43 22.98 19.20
CA THR A 8 50.92 21.65 19.55
C THR A 8 50.63 21.38 21.02
N ARG A 9 50.10 20.18 21.32
CA ARG A 9 49.93 19.67 22.69
C ARG A 9 51.29 19.23 23.25
N PRO A 10 51.58 19.43 24.54
CA PRO A 10 52.77 18.86 25.16
C PRO A 10 52.64 17.34 25.34
N SER A 11 53.73 16.66 25.06
CA SER A 11 53.96 15.21 25.20
C SER A 11 54.18 14.85 26.66
N VAL A 12 53.59 13.74 27.11
CA VAL A 12 53.79 13.14 28.42
C VAL A 12 55.10 12.37 28.41
N ALA A 13 56.06 12.79 29.22
CA ALA A 13 57.21 12.01 29.64
C ALA A 13 57.55 12.38 31.09
N ASP A 14 57.86 11.34 31.87
CA ASP A 14 58.62 11.33 33.12
C ASP A 14 57.94 11.87 34.40
N VAL A 15 57.26 10.98 35.13
CA VAL A 15 57.38 10.89 36.60
C VAL A 15 57.22 9.41 37.01
N GLU A 16 58.34 8.74 37.24
CA GLU A 16 58.43 7.49 38.02
C GLU A 16 58.49 7.80 39.53
N ASP A 17 57.99 6.83 40.31
CA ASP A 17 58.32 6.48 41.69
C ASP A 17 58.27 7.51 42.83
N THR A 18 57.40 7.24 43.81
CA THR A 18 57.84 6.68 45.12
C THR A 18 56.61 6.30 45.97
N PRO A 19 56.52 5.07 46.53
CA PRO A 19 55.54 4.69 47.53
C PRO A 19 56.10 4.88 48.94
N THR A 20 55.28 5.28 49.92
CA THR A 20 55.43 4.83 51.32
C THR A 20 54.18 5.17 52.13
N THR A 21 53.52 4.13 52.63
CA THR A 21 52.62 4.16 53.79
C THR A 21 53.35 3.48 54.94
N PRO A 22 53.26 4.01 56.16
CA PRO A 22 53.01 3.18 57.34
C PRO A 22 51.76 3.71 58.07
N ALA A 23 50.75 2.88 58.34
CA ALA A 23 50.65 1.96 59.46
C ALA A 23 50.24 2.65 60.78
N ASP A 24 49.00 2.34 61.19
CA ASP A 24 48.46 2.10 62.53
C ASP A 24 48.95 2.87 63.77
N SER A 25 47.97 3.48 64.45
CA SER A 25 47.60 3.16 65.85
C SER A 25 46.29 3.91 66.13
N GLY A 26 45.21 3.27 66.58
CA GLY A 26 45.13 2.47 67.81
C GLY A 26 44.67 3.40 68.93
N GLY A 27 43.35 3.48 69.13
CA GLY A 27 42.71 4.42 70.06
C GLY A 27 42.78 4.01 71.54
N ALA A 28 42.38 4.94 72.41
CA ALA A 28 41.77 4.65 73.71
C ALA A 28 41.30 5.95 74.41
N GLY A 29 40.09 5.90 74.98
CA GLY A 29 39.64 6.69 76.14
C GLY A 29 39.22 8.14 75.84
N GLY A 30 38.06 8.65 76.24
CA GLY A 30 37.05 8.13 77.14
C GLY A 30 36.35 9.30 77.84
N VAL A 31 35.03 9.13 78.03
CA VAL A 31 34.24 9.61 79.18
C VAL A 31 33.80 11.09 79.20
N ALA A 32 32.50 11.28 78.94
CA ALA A 32 31.48 12.01 79.73
C ALA A 32 31.70 13.51 80.06
N ASN A 33 30.72 14.36 80.30
CA ASN A 33 29.26 14.38 80.26
C ASN A 33 28.86 15.86 80.46
N ASP A 34 27.55 16.12 80.35
CA ASP A 34 26.82 17.29 80.89
C ASP A 34 26.86 18.57 80.03
N ALA A 35 25.80 18.83 79.28
CA ALA A 35 24.49 19.39 79.69
C ALA A 35 24.53 20.92 79.72
N VAL A 36 23.59 21.54 79.01
CA VAL A 36 22.65 22.56 79.50
C VAL A 36 21.87 23.13 78.30
N GLU A 37 20.56 23.13 78.45
CA GLU A 37 19.57 23.76 77.57
C GLU A 37 19.83 25.25 77.33
N ALA A 38 19.54 25.71 76.10
CA ALA A 38 19.00 27.04 75.89
C ALA A 38 17.98 26.99 74.75
N VAL A 39 16.72 27.18 75.13
CA VAL A 39 15.58 27.43 74.25
C VAL A 39 15.79 28.76 73.51
N GLY A 40 15.66 28.73 72.19
CA GLY A 40 15.70 29.92 71.33
C GLY A 40 14.97 29.64 70.03
N THR A 41 13.67 29.94 70.01
CA THR A 41 12.83 29.96 68.81
C THR A 41 13.31 31.02 67.81
N VAL A 42 13.33 30.71 66.51
CA VAL A 42 12.77 31.52 65.39
C VAL A 42 13.11 30.85 64.03
N GLY A 43 12.06 30.52 63.27
CA GLY A 43 12.02 30.70 61.81
C GLY A 43 12.68 29.66 60.89
N ALA A 44 12.05 28.49 60.67
CA ALA A 44 12.37 27.64 59.52
C ALA A 44 11.28 27.75 58.43
N HIS A 45 11.52 28.60 57.44
CA HIS A 45 10.85 28.53 56.15
C HIS A 45 11.42 27.36 55.32
N GLY A 46 10.53 26.53 54.78
CA GLY A 46 10.76 25.86 53.50
C GLY A 46 11.23 24.40 53.53
N ARG A 47 10.28 23.49 53.29
CA ARG A 47 10.14 22.74 52.03
C ARG A 47 9.14 21.61 52.26
N ARG A 48 7.90 21.80 51.77
CA ARG A 48 6.95 20.69 51.62
C ARG A 48 7.57 19.68 50.65
N ARG A 49 7.98 18.51 51.16
CA ARG A 49 8.32 17.35 50.31
C ARG A 49 7.06 16.98 49.52
N ALA A 50 7.01 17.38 48.26
CA ALA A 50 6.01 16.88 47.33
C ALA A 50 6.20 15.36 47.19
N ARG A 51 5.24 14.58 47.67
CA ARG A 51 5.18 13.13 47.41
C ARG A 51 5.09 12.92 45.89
N PRO A 52 5.83 11.97 45.31
CA PRO A 52 5.83 11.79 43.87
C PRO A 52 4.49 11.20 43.46
N VAL A 53 3.77 11.95 42.62
CA VAL A 53 2.50 11.58 41.96
C VAL A 53 2.79 10.48 40.93
N ARG A 54 3.13 9.27 41.38
CA ARG A 54 3.37 8.10 40.51
C ARG A 54 2.11 7.25 40.30
N ARG A 55 1.02 7.54 41.02
CA ARG A 55 -0.21 6.74 41.00
C ARG A 55 -1.21 7.08 39.88
N PRO A 56 -1.40 8.32 39.38
CA PRO A 56 -2.40 8.54 38.33
C PRO A 56 -1.91 8.10 36.94
N LEU A 57 -0.59 8.04 36.70
CA LEU A 57 -0.04 7.64 35.40
C LEU A 57 -0.31 6.15 35.09
N ARG A 58 -0.31 5.29 36.11
CA ARG A 58 -0.66 3.86 35.96
C ARG A 58 -2.15 3.66 35.70
N LEU A 59 -3.00 4.49 36.30
CA LEU A 59 -4.44 4.44 36.13
C LEU A 59 -4.87 4.93 34.74
N VAL A 60 -4.25 6.02 34.25
CA VAL A 60 -4.46 6.53 32.89
C VAL A 60 -3.97 5.54 31.83
N GLY A 61 -2.80 4.92 32.05
CA GLY A 61 -2.31 3.85 31.17
C GLY A 61 -3.24 2.63 31.13
N ALA A 62 -3.76 2.20 32.27
CA ALA A 62 -4.72 1.10 32.34
C ALA A 62 -6.06 1.44 31.66
N LEU A 63 -6.58 2.66 31.87
CA LEU A 63 -7.80 3.15 31.22
C LEU A 63 -7.63 3.31 29.70
N ALA A 64 -6.46 3.71 29.22
CA ALA A 64 -6.16 3.76 27.79
C ALA A 64 -6.11 2.37 27.16
N VAL A 65 -5.49 1.39 27.85
CA VAL A 65 -5.45 -0.01 27.38
C VAL A 65 -6.86 -0.63 27.37
N VAL A 66 -7.67 -0.36 28.40
CA VAL A 66 -9.07 -0.81 28.45
C VAL A 66 -9.91 -0.12 27.38
N GLY A 67 -9.69 1.17 27.10
CA GLY A 67 -10.37 1.89 26.02
C GLY A 67 -10.05 1.32 24.63
N ILE A 68 -8.78 0.99 24.37
CA ILE A 68 -8.33 0.36 23.12
C ILE A 68 -8.87 -1.08 23.00
N ALA A 69 -8.92 -1.83 24.10
CA ALA A 69 -9.46 -3.19 24.12
C ALA A 69 -11.00 -3.22 23.98
N ALA A 70 -11.70 -2.22 24.51
CA ALA A 70 -13.17 -2.13 24.44
C ALA A 70 -13.69 -1.70 23.06
N THR A 71 -12.87 -1.07 22.21
CA THR A 71 -13.20 -0.76 20.81
C THR A 71 -12.89 -1.89 19.83
N ALA A 72 -12.38 -3.03 20.31
CA ALA A 72 -11.82 -4.10 19.46
C ALA A 72 -12.85 -5.09 18.87
N CYS A 73 -14.15 -4.81 18.94
CA CYS A 73 -15.17 -5.73 18.39
C CYS A 73 -15.15 -5.81 16.87
N ASP A 74 -14.76 -4.75 16.17
CA ASP A 74 -14.44 -4.77 14.74
C ASP A 74 -13.00 -4.31 14.52
N LYS A 75 -12.23 -5.07 13.73
CA LYS A 75 -10.86 -4.65 13.39
C LYS A 75 -10.94 -3.38 12.54
N PRO A 76 -10.20 -2.30 12.89
CA PRO A 76 -10.20 -1.08 12.10
C PRO A 76 -9.71 -1.37 10.67
N ASN A 77 -10.26 -0.67 9.69
CA ASN A 77 -9.85 -0.80 8.28
C ASN A 77 -8.54 -0.05 7.96
N PHE A 78 -8.08 0.85 8.85
CA PHE A 78 -6.92 1.73 8.61
C PHE A 78 -6.96 2.45 7.27
N GLY A 79 -8.14 2.90 6.83
CA GLY A 79 -8.32 3.59 5.55
C GLY A 79 -8.31 2.68 4.31
N TYR A 80 -8.38 1.36 4.50
CA TYR A 80 -8.54 0.42 3.39
C TYR A 80 -9.93 0.57 2.76
N PRO A 81 -10.03 0.67 1.42
CA PRO A 81 -11.30 0.84 0.73
C PRO A 81 -12.16 -0.43 0.75
N ASP A 82 -13.48 -0.24 0.65
CA ASP A 82 -14.43 -1.34 0.56
C ASP A 82 -14.36 -1.98 -0.84
N GLY A 83 -13.89 -3.22 -0.89
CA GLY A 83 -13.85 -3.97 -2.14
C GLY A 83 -15.19 -4.59 -2.53
N VAL A 84 -15.35 -4.85 -3.82
CA VAL A 84 -16.56 -5.47 -4.40
C VAL A 84 -16.30 -6.86 -4.97
N THR A 85 -15.16 -7.48 -4.65
CA THR A 85 -14.75 -8.77 -5.21
C THR A 85 -14.63 -9.86 -4.14
N ASN A 86 -14.58 -11.12 -4.59
CA ASN A 86 -14.33 -12.29 -3.74
C ASN A 86 -12.97 -12.24 -3.01
N HIS A 87 -12.00 -11.45 -3.50
CA HIS A 87 -10.68 -11.31 -2.89
C HIS A 87 -10.65 -10.33 -1.71
N THR A 88 -11.65 -9.43 -1.61
CA THR A 88 -11.71 -8.33 -0.63
C THR A 88 -11.41 -8.76 0.82
N PRO A 89 -12.06 -9.81 1.39
CA PRO A 89 -11.81 -10.16 2.79
C PRO A 89 -10.38 -10.66 3.02
N ARG A 90 -9.78 -11.33 2.03
CA ARG A 90 -8.40 -11.81 2.13
C ARG A 90 -7.43 -10.64 2.14
N LEU A 91 -7.58 -9.72 1.18
CA LEU A 91 -6.71 -8.55 1.06
C LEU A 91 -6.81 -7.64 2.29
N LEU A 92 -8.03 -7.42 2.80
CA LEU A 92 -8.25 -6.65 4.02
C LEU A 92 -7.57 -7.29 5.24
N ASN A 93 -7.62 -8.61 5.38
CA ASN A 93 -6.98 -9.31 6.50
C ASN A 93 -5.44 -9.15 6.49
N ILE A 94 -4.80 -9.22 5.32
CA ILE A 94 -3.35 -8.99 5.19
C ILE A 94 -3.03 -7.54 5.51
N TRP A 95 -3.81 -6.59 4.99
CA TRP A 95 -3.65 -5.17 5.28
C TRP A 95 -3.75 -4.88 6.77
N GLN A 96 -4.81 -5.34 7.43
CA GLN A 96 -5.00 -5.16 8.87
C GLN A 96 -3.88 -5.80 9.69
N GLY A 97 -3.48 -7.03 9.35
CA GLY A 97 -2.38 -7.72 10.03
C GLY A 97 -1.06 -6.96 9.90
N SER A 98 -0.74 -6.48 8.70
CA SER A 98 0.48 -5.74 8.40
C SER A 98 0.47 -4.34 9.07
N ALA A 99 -0.67 -3.65 9.03
CA ALA A 99 -0.85 -2.35 9.67
C ALA A 99 -0.70 -2.44 11.19
N ILE A 100 -1.32 -3.43 11.84
CA ILE A 100 -1.18 -3.67 13.28
C ILE A 100 0.27 -3.98 13.63
N ALA A 101 0.94 -4.85 12.88
CA ALA A 101 2.35 -5.17 13.09
C ALA A 101 3.24 -3.92 12.96
N ALA A 102 3.01 -3.11 11.93
CA ALA A 102 3.73 -1.85 11.72
C ALA A 102 3.49 -0.84 12.84
N LEU A 103 2.25 -0.73 13.35
CA LEU A 103 1.92 0.15 14.47
C LEU A 103 2.57 -0.30 15.78
N ILE A 104 2.66 -1.60 16.04
CA ILE A 104 3.38 -2.14 17.21
C ILE A 104 4.86 -1.78 17.14
N VAL A 105 5.51 -2.03 16.00
CA VAL A 105 6.92 -1.68 15.78
C VAL A 105 7.13 -0.18 15.88
N GLY A 106 6.27 0.61 15.23
CA GLY A 106 6.30 2.07 15.26
C GLY A 106 6.16 2.61 16.69
N ALA A 107 5.21 2.10 17.48
CA ALA A 107 5.04 2.49 18.88
C ALA A 107 6.28 2.19 19.74
N VAL A 108 6.93 1.03 19.53
CA VAL A 108 8.17 0.68 20.23
C VAL A 108 9.30 1.63 19.83
N VAL A 109 9.50 1.87 18.54
CA VAL A 109 10.55 2.77 18.03
C VAL A 109 10.33 4.21 18.49
N TRP A 110 9.13 4.76 18.30
CA TRP A 110 8.79 6.10 18.76
C TRP A 110 8.90 6.22 20.28
N GLY A 111 8.45 5.21 21.04
CA GLY A 111 8.61 5.16 22.49
C GLY A 111 10.07 5.21 22.92
N MET A 112 10.96 4.44 22.28
CA MET A 112 12.40 4.46 22.56
C MET A 112 13.04 5.81 22.20
N ILE A 113 12.67 6.40 21.05
CA ILE A 113 13.17 7.73 20.64
C ILE A 113 12.73 8.80 21.64
N LEU A 114 11.44 8.85 21.98
CA LEU A 114 10.90 9.81 22.95
C LEU A 114 11.53 9.63 24.33
N TYR A 115 11.69 8.38 24.77
CA TYR A 115 12.42 8.07 25.99
C TYR A 115 13.85 8.61 25.94
N ALA A 116 14.58 8.38 24.84
CA ALA A 116 15.94 8.85 24.70
C ALA A 116 16.03 10.38 24.74
N VAL A 117 15.13 11.07 24.04
CA VAL A 117 15.04 12.54 24.05
C VAL A 117 14.78 13.08 25.46
N VAL A 118 13.90 12.46 26.26
CA VAL A 118 13.55 12.95 27.61
C VAL A 118 14.60 12.57 28.66
N ALA A 119 15.07 11.31 28.62
CA ALA A 119 15.98 10.75 29.61
C ALA A 119 17.42 11.22 29.42
N PHE A 120 17.88 11.32 28.16
CA PHE A 120 19.28 11.64 27.83
C PHE A 120 19.48 13.07 27.29
N ARG A 121 18.48 13.98 27.42
CA ARG A 121 18.73 15.41 27.13
C ARG A 121 19.88 15.94 27.98
N LYS A 122 20.69 16.82 27.40
CA LYS A 122 21.81 17.47 28.10
C LYS A 122 21.30 18.25 29.33
N ARG A 123 21.90 17.97 30.50
CA ARG A 123 21.60 18.68 31.78
C ARG A 123 22.86 19.17 32.50
N SER A 124 24.03 18.68 32.13
CA SER A 124 25.33 19.06 32.70
C SER A 124 26.41 18.84 31.64
N ASP A 125 27.63 19.33 31.91
CA ASP A 125 28.80 19.15 31.04
C ASP A 125 29.60 17.87 31.33
N VAL A 126 29.07 16.98 32.19
CA VAL A 126 29.66 15.65 32.42
C VAL A 126 29.47 14.79 31.17
N LEU A 127 30.56 14.19 30.69
CA LEU A 127 30.54 13.30 29.53
C LEU A 127 29.78 12.00 29.83
N PRO A 128 28.98 11.47 28.89
CA PRO A 128 28.27 10.21 29.07
C PRO A 128 29.23 9.01 29.04
N ARG A 129 28.81 7.89 29.63
CA ARG A 129 29.54 6.62 29.57
C ARG A 129 29.75 6.20 28.12
N GLN A 130 31.00 5.98 27.73
CA GLN A 130 31.38 5.53 26.39
C GLN A 130 31.24 4.00 26.31
N ILE A 131 30.19 3.53 25.63
CA ILE A 131 29.98 2.11 25.30
C ILE A 131 30.18 1.93 23.79
N ARG A 132 30.90 0.87 23.38
CA ARG A 132 31.23 0.64 21.96
C ARG A 132 30.29 -0.35 21.28
N TYR A 133 29.99 -1.48 21.92
CA TYR A 133 29.15 -2.54 21.36
C TYR A 133 28.46 -3.34 22.47
N ASN A 134 27.35 -4.01 22.14
CA ASN A 134 26.62 -4.90 23.03
C ASN A 134 26.07 -6.07 22.22
N LEU A 135 26.88 -7.12 22.08
CA LEU A 135 26.59 -8.25 21.20
C LEU A 135 25.19 -8.87 21.42
N PRO A 136 24.70 -9.10 22.65
CA PRO A 136 23.31 -9.54 22.87
C PRO A 136 22.24 -8.64 22.25
N VAL A 137 22.36 -7.32 22.40
CA VAL A 137 21.42 -6.36 21.79
C VAL A 137 21.55 -6.36 20.27
N GLU A 138 22.77 -6.53 19.78
CA GLU A 138 23.03 -6.57 18.34
C GLU A 138 22.46 -7.84 17.69
N ILE A 139 22.46 -8.97 18.39
CA ILE A 139 21.77 -10.17 17.94
C ILE A 139 20.25 -9.93 17.96
N LEU A 140 19.72 -9.34 19.03
CA LEU A 140 18.29 -9.07 19.19
C LEU A 140 17.72 -8.24 18.04
N TYR A 141 18.32 -7.08 17.74
CA TYR A 141 17.81 -6.18 16.70
C TYR A 141 18.03 -6.68 15.26
N THR A 142 18.71 -7.83 15.10
CA THR A 142 19.03 -8.41 13.79
C THR A 142 18.08 -9.58 13.56
N VAL A 143 18.01 -10.50 14.53
CA VAL A 143 17.15 -11.68 14.45
C VAL A 143 15.67 -11.29 14.48
N VAL A 144 15.27 -10.35 15.34
CA VAL A 144 13.84 -9.98 15.46
C VAL A 144 13.28 -9.41 14.15
N PRO A 145 13.90 -8.43 13.47
CA PRO A 145 13.42 -7.97 12.17
C PRO A 145 13.41 -9.06 11.09
N VAL A 146 14.42 -9.94 11.05
CA VAL A 146 14.45 -11.06 10.09
C VAL A 146 13.24 -11.98 10.28
N VAL A 147 12.91 -12.33 11.52
CA VAL A 147 11.73 -13.16 11.84
C VAL A 147 10.44 -12.44 11.46
N ILE A 148 10.31 -11.14 11.76
CA ILE A 148 9.13 -10.33 11.40
C ILE A 148 8.94 -10.31 9.88
N VAL A 149 10.00 -10.03 9.12
CA VAL A 149 9.96 -10.02 7.65
C VAL A 149 9.61 -11.41 7.11
N GLY A 150 10.21 -12.48 7.66
CA GLY A 150 9.89 -13.86 7.26
C GLY A 150 8.42 -14.21 7.47
N ALA A 151 7.82 -13.77 8.58
CA ALA A 151 6.40 -13.97 8.85
C ALA A 151 5.50 -13.21 7.86
N ILE A 152 5.77 -11.92 7.62
CA ILE A 152 5.01 -11.11 6.65
C ILE A 152 5.13 -11.72 5.25
N PHE A 153 6.34 -12.08 4.82
CA PHE A 153 6.60 -12.71 3.53
C PHE A 153 5.78 -14.00 3.34
N TYR A 154 5.77 -14.89 4.35
CA TYR A 154 5.02 -16.14 4.29
C TYR A 154 3.52 -15.90 4.05
N PHE A 155 2.90 -14.98 4.79
CA PHE A 155 1.47 -14.69 4.63
C PHE A 155 1.17 -14.02 3.29
N THR A 156 2.01 -13.08 2.85
CA THR A 156 1.89 -12.44 1.54
C THR A 156 1.99 -13.47 0.41
N ALA A 157 3.03 -14.31 0.38
CA ALA A 157 3.23 -15.29 -0.68
C ALA A 157 2.08 -16.32 -0.75
N ARG A 158 1.59 -16.79 0.40
CA ARG A 158 0.44 -17.70 0.50
C ARG A 158 -0.81 -17.12 -0.13
N ASP A 159 -1.12 -15.86 0.17
CA ASP A 159 -2.35 -15.24 -0.24
C ASP A 159 -2.27 -14.69 -1.67
N GLU A 160 -1.12 -14.18 -2.10
CA GLU A 160 -0.83 -13.86 -3.50
C GLU A 160 -1.04 -15.09 -4.40
N SER A 161 -0.53 -16.26 -4.00
CA SER A 161 -0.70 -17.51 -4.75
C SER A 161 -2.16 -17.91 -4.92
N LYS A 162 -3.05 -17.49 -4.00
CA LYS A 162 -4.49 -17.76 -4.10
C LYS A 162 -5.20 -16.74 -4.98
N VAL A 163 -4.82 -15.46 -4.86
CA VAL A 163 -5.43 -14.37 -5.64
C VAL A 163 -5.04 -14.48 -7.12
N THR A 164 -3.82 -14.95 -7.41
CA THR A 164 -3.31 -15.10 -8.79
C THR A 164 -3.66 -16.45 -9.44
N LYS A 165 -4.34 -17.34 -8.71
CA LYS A 165 -4.74 -18.65 -9.24
C LYS A 165 -5.85 -18.49 -10.28
N LEU A 166 -5.63 -19.04 -11.47
CA LEU A 166 -6.61 -19.12 -12.54
C LEU A 166 -7.40 -20.44 -12.45
N SER A 167 -8.70 -20.40 -12.79
CA SER A 167 -9.51 -21.62 -12.94
C SER A 167 -9.20 -22.34 -14.26
N ALA A 168 -9.66 -23.58 -14.45
CA ALA A 168 -9.56 -24.23 -15.77
C ALA A 168 -10.60 -23.67 -16.75
N HIS A 169 -11.79 -23.36 -16.24
CA HIS A 169 -12.95 -22.95 -17.01
C HIS A 169 -13.61 -21.73 -16.34
N PRO A 170 -13.22 -20.50 -16.69
CA PRO A 170 -13.90 -19.30 -16.21
C PRO A 170 -15.27 -19.16 -16.88
N ASP A 171 -16.23 -18.52 -16.20
CA ASP A 171 -17.58 -18.31 -16.76
C ASP A 171 -17.56 -17.30 -17.91
N VAL A 172 -16.71 -16.25 -17.78
CA VAL A 172 -16.54 -15.20 -18.77
C VAL A 172 -15.06 -14.95 -18.99
N THR A 173 -14.65 -14.80 -20.25
CA THR A 173 -13.31 -14.34 -20.61
C THR A 173 -13.42 -13.03 -21.39
N VAL A 174 -12.69 -12.02 -20.94
CA VAL A 174 -12.62 -10.70 -21.58
C VAL A 174 -11.16 -10.40 -21.92
N ASP A 175 -10.88 -10.16 -23.19
CA ASP A 175 -9.62 -9.58 -23.59
C ASP A 175 -9.66 -8.07 -23.30
N VAL A 176 -8.66 -7.59 -22.56
CA VAL A 176 -8.47 -6.21 -22.19
C VAL A 176 -7.29 -5.67 -22.98
N ILE A 177 -7.58 -4.80 -23.94
CA ILE A 177 -6.57 -4.16 -24.78
C ILE A 177 -6.44 -2.70 -24.37
N GLY A 178 -5.28 -2.34 -23.81
CA GLY A 178 -4.94 -0.94 -23.53
C GLY A 178 -4.15 -0.35 -24.71
N PHE A 179 -4.53 0.82 -25.21
CA PHE A 179 -3.82 1.54 -26.27
C PHE A 179 -3.86 3.05 -26.01
N ARG A 180 -2.98 3.85 -26.61
CA ARG A 180 -2.96 5.31 -26.38
C ARG A 180 -4.18 6.00 -27.00
N TRP A 181 -5.03 6.69 -26.24
CA TRP A 181 -5.22 6.66 -24.79
C TRP A 181 -6.66 6.24 -24.48
N ASN A 182 -6.99 4.99 -24.76
CA ASN A 182 -8.27 4.37 -24.50
C ASN A 182 -8.17 2.83 -24.38
N TRP A 183 -9.31 2.18 -24.17
CA TRP A 183 -9.41 0.75 -23.92
C TRP A 183 -10.32 0.09 -24.95
N GLN A 184 -10.03 -1.17 -25.25
CA GLN A 184 -10.90 -2.06 -25.99
C GLN A 184 -11.13 -3.32 -25.17
N PHE A 185 -12.39 -3.76 -25.11
CA PHE A 185 -12.81 -4.99 -24.45
C PHE A 185 -13.40 -5.94 -25.48
N LYS A 186 -12.89 -7.17 -25.54
CA LYS A 186 -13.44 -8.22 -26.39
C LYS A 186 -14.00 -9.36 -25.54
N TYR A 187 -15.25 -9.74 -25.77
CA TYR A 187 -15.88 -10.83 -25.04
C TYR A 187 -15.68 -12.13 -25.83
N ILE A 188 -14.97 -13.09 -25.24
CA ILE A 188 -14.62 -14.34 -25.88
C ILE A 188 -15.67 -15.39 -25.52
N ASP A 189 -16.30 -15.95 -26.55
CA ASP A 189 -17.20 -17.10 -26.39
C ASP A 189 -16.37 -18.35 -26.04
N PRO A 190 -16.67 -19.04 -24.92
CA PRO A 190 -16.03 -20.31 -24.56
C PRO A 190 -16.01 -21.35 -25.70
N GLY A 191 -16.97 -21.32 -26.62
CA GLY A 191 -17.09 -22.26 -27.73
C GLY A 191 -16.38 -21.86 -29.04
N ALA A 192 -16.09 -20.57 -29.25
CA ALA A 192 -15.54 -20.07 -30.52
C ALA A 192 -14.07 -19.61 -30.45
N GLY A 193 -13.53 -19.42 -29.23
CA GLY A 193 -12.16 -18.99 -29.01
C GLY A 193 -11.82 -17.60 -29.58
N HIS A 194 -10.53 -17.27 -29.58
CA HIS A 194 -9.98 -15.96 -29.99
C HIS A 194 -10.01 -15.66 -31.49
N THR A 195 -10.55 -16.55 -32.32
CA THR A 195 -10.62 -16.41 -33.78
C THR A 195 -12.03 -16.57 -34.34
N GLY A 196 -13.04 -16.62 -33.47
CA GLY A 196 -14.44 -16.75 -33.89
C GLY A 196 -14.94 -15.47 -34.60
N PRO A 197 -15.84 -15.59 -35.59
CA PRO A 197 -16.41 -14.45 -36.33
C PRO A 197 -17.34 -13.56 -35.48
N ASN A 198 -17.67 -13.96 -34.25
CA ASN A 198 -18.67 -13.32 -33.38
C ASN A 198 -18.04 -12.68 -32.12
N GLN A 199 -16.86 -12.06 -32.24
CA GLN A 199 -16.29 -11.32 -31.11
C GLN A 199 -17.06 -10.03 -30.90
N ILE A 200 -17.69 -9.91 -29.73
CA ILE A 200 -18.28 -8.64 -29.31
C ILE A 200 -17.15 -7.75 -28.87
N GLU A 201 -17.02 -6.59 -29.51
CA GLU A 201 -15.99 -5.61 -29.18
C GLU A 201 -16.62 -4.32 -28.67
N VAL A 202 -16.07 -3.77 -27.59
CA VAL A 202 -16.37 -2.43 -27.09
C VAL A 202 -15.07 -1.65 -27.06
N THR A 203 -14.93 -0.72 -28.01
CA THR A 203 -13.74 0.13 -28.15
C THR A 203 -14.11 1.55 -27.80
N GLY A 204 -13.37 2.15 -26.88
CA GLY A 204 -13.52 3.57 -26.57
C GLY A 204 -12.92 4.46 -27.65
N ARG A 205 -13.39 5.70 -27.71
CA ARG A 205 -12.96 6.73 -28.67
C ARG A 205 -12.55 8.00 -27.92
N PRO A 206 -11.82 8.94 -28.55
CA PRO A 206 -11.52 10.23 -27.92
C PRO A 206 -12.81 10.91 -27.44
N GLY A 207 -12.89 11.25 -26.15
CA GLY A 207 -14.09 11.82 -25.51
C GLY A 207 -15.19 10.82 -25.13
N GLU A 208 -15.08 9.55 -25.56
CA GLU A 208 -16.04 8.47 -25.28
C GLU A 208 -15.33 7.26 -24.66
N PRO A 209 -15.19 7.21 -23.32
CA PRO A 209 -14.58 6.09 -22.63
C PRO A 209 -15.29 4.76 -22.92
N ALA A 210 -14.52 3.67 -23.06
CA ALA A 210 -15.08 2.34 -23.20
C ALA A 210 -15.91 1.93 -21.96
N VAL A 211 -16.98 1.16 -22.17
CA VAL A 211 -17.82 0.61 -21.09
C VAL A 211 -17.72 -0.93 -21.11
N LEU A 212 -17.04 -1.47 -20.11
CA LEU A 212 -16.96 -2.90 -19.83
C LEU A 212 -18.21 -3.34 -19.07
N VAL A 213 -18.97 -4.31 -19.57
CA VAL A 213 -20.16 -4.85 -18.91
C VAL A 213 -19.82 -6.24 -18.39
N LEU A 214 -20.09 -6.53 -17.12
CA LEU A 214 -19.72 -7.79 -16.47
C LEU A 214 -20.92 -8.38 -15.72
N PRO A 215 -21.08 -9.72 -15.69
CA PRO A 215 -22.10 -10.34 -14.86
C PRO A 215 -21.64 -10.42 -13.40
N GLN A 216 -22.55 -10.11 -12.47
CA GLN A 216 -22.34 -10.30 -11.04
C GLN A 216 -22.22 -11.81 -10.70
N ASN A 217 -21.41 -12.15 -9.70
CA ASN A 217 -21.28 -13.50 -9.13
C ASN A 217 -20.82 -14.57 -10.13
N ARG A 218 -20.11 -14.17 -11.18
CA ARG A 218 -19.45 -15.06 -12.15
C ARG A 218 -17.94 -14.93 -12.07
N SER A 219 -17.23 -16.00 -12.39
CA SER A 219 -15.78 -15.94 -12.55
C SER A 219 -15.43 -15.27 -13.87
N ILE A 220 -14.70 -14.16 -13.80
CA ILE A 220 -14.31 -13.37 -14.96
C ILE A 220 -12.78 -13.43 -15.08
N ARG A 221 -12.31 -13.99 -16.20
CA ARG A 221 -10.91 -13.94 -16.60
C ARG A 221 -10.67 -12.73 -17.48
N PHE A 222 -9.71 -11.91 -17.09
CA PHE A 222 -9.18 -10.84 -17.92
C PHE A 222 -7.89 -11.30 -18.56
N VAL A 223 -7.80 -11.13 -19.88
CA VAL A 223 -6.61 -11.46 -20.68
C VAL A 223 -6.09 -10.16 -21.27
N GLU A 224 -4.92 -9.73 -20.82
CA GLU A 224 -4.45 -8.37 -21.03
C GLU A 224 -3.31 -8.34 -22.05
N THR A 225 -3.42 -7.41 -23.00
CA THR A 225 -2.37 -7.12 -23.97
C THR A 225 -2.41 -5.66 -24.42
N SER A 226 -1.31 -5.16 -24.97
CA SER A 226 -1.22 -3.81 -25.52
C SER A 226 -0.53 -3.83 -26.90
N PRO A 227 -1.02 -3.07 -27.88
CA PRO A 227 -0.36 -2.92 -29.17
C PRO A 227 0.73 -1.83 -29.17
N ASP A 228 0.88 -1.04 -28.10
CA ASP A 228 1.79 0.10 -28.09
C ASP A 228 2.74 0.18 -26.87
N VAL A 229 2.32 0.78 -25.77
CA VAL A 229 3.12 1.02 -24.56
C VAL A 229 2.53 0.25 -23.39
N ILE A 230 3.24 0.26 -22.25
CA ILE A 230 2.73 -0.34 -21.03
C ILE A 230 1.57 0.50 -20.49
N HIS A 231 0.48 -0.17 -20.12
CA HIS A 231 -0.63 0.39 -19.36
C HIS A 231 -0.83 -0.46 -18.09
N SER A 232 -1.80 -0.13 -17.26
CA SER A 232 -2.20 -1.01 -16.15
C SER A 232 -3.69 -0.93 -15.95
N PHE A 233 -4.36 -2.07 -16.04
CA PHE A 233 -5.80 -2.19 -15.91
C PHE A 233 -6.14 -2.20 -14.43
N TRP A 234 -6.84 -1.16 -13.97
CA TRP A 234 -7.17 -1.01 -12.57
C TRP A 234 -8.58 -0.50 -12.37
N VAL A 235 -9.35 -1.24 -11.57
CA VAL A 235 -10.62 -0.78 -10.99
C VAL A 235 -10.38 -0.71 -9.48
N PRO A 236 -10.35 0.49 -8.85
CA PRO A 236 -10.01 0.64 -7.43
C PRO A 236 -10.80 -0.27 -6.51
N GLU A 237 -12.11 -0.40 -6.71
CA GLU A 237 -13.03 -1.22 -5.93
C GLU A 237 -12.79 -2.73 -6.12
N PHE A 238 -12.09 -3.14 -7.18
CA PHE A 238 -11.70 -4.54 -7.35
C PHE A 238 -10.52 -4.93 -6.46
N LEU A 239 -9.80 -3.92 -5.93
CA LEU A 239 -8.59 -4.08 -5.10
C LEU A 239 -7.49 -4.91 -5.78
N PHE A 240 -7.51 -4.93 -7.11
CA PHE A 240 -6.57 -5.67 -7.92
C PHE A 240 -6.20 -4.84 -9.15
N LYS A 241 -4.92 -4.84 -9.50
CA LYS A 241 -4.42 -4.26 -10.74
C LYS A 241 -3.43 -5.22 -11.38
N ARG A 242 -3.33 -5.17 -12.70
CA ARG A 242 -2.28 -5.86 -13.45
C ARG A 242 -1.87 -5.00 -14.63
N ASP A 243 -0.57 -5.03 -14.90
CA ASP A 243 0.00 -4.26 -15.98
C ASP A 243 -0.31 -4.93 -17.32
N VAL A 244 -0.67 -4.12 -18.30
CA VAL A 244 -0.96 -4.52 -19.67
C VAL A 244 0.28 -4.22 -20.50
N VAL A 245 1.02 -5.27 -20.88
CA VAL A 245 2.39 -5.14 -21.38
C VAL A 245 2.48 -5.58 -22.84
N PRO A 246 3.00 -4.73 -23.75
CA PRO A 246 3.22 -5.14 -25.14
C PRO A 246 4.10 -6.38 -25.25
N GLY A 247 3.70 -7.33 -26.10
CA GLY A 247 4.45 -8.58 -26.33
C GLY A 247 4.38 -9.60 -25.19
N ARG A 248 3.57 -9.36 -24.15
CA ARG A 248 3.30 -10.32 -23.07
C ARG A 248 1.81 -10.38 -22.78
N VAL A 249 1.27 -11.58 -22.70
CA VAL A 249 -0.13 -11.77 -22.28
C VAL A 249 -0.14 -11.97 -20.77
N ASN A 250 -0.70 -11.00 -20.05
CA ASN A 250 -1.00 -11.14 -18.63
C ASN A 250 -2.44 -11.59 -18.45
N GLN A 251 -2.72 -12.30 -17.35
CA GLN A 251 -4.06 -12.75 -17.04
C GLN A 251 -4.30 -12.70 -15.53
N PHE A 252 -5.54 -12.42 -15.15
CA PHE A 252 -6.01 -12.58 -13.79
C PHE A 252 -7.50 -12.91 -13.77
N GLU A 253 -7.97 -13.38 -12.62
CA GLU A 253 -9.35 -13.82 -12.45
C GLU A 253 -9.93 -13.30 -11.14
N LEU A 254 -11.16 -12.81 -11.21
CA LEU A 254 -11.92 -12.40 -10.03
C LEU A 254 -13.42 -12.58 -10.25
N THR A 255 -14.16 -12.53 -9.15
CA THR A 255 -15.62 -12.51 -9.14
C THR A 255 -16.09 -11.23 -8.48
N VAL A 256 -16.91 -10.45 -9.18
CA VAL A 256 -17.50 -9.22 -8.65
C VAL A 256 -18.84 -9.54 -7.99
N THR A 257 -19.00 -9.18 -6.72
CA THR A 257 -20.13 -9.59 -5.87
C THR A 257 -21.17 -8.49 -5.70
N LYS A 258 -20.91 -7.26 -6.13
CA LYS A 258 -21.87 -6.14 -6.07
C LYS A 258 -22.12 -5.59 -7.48
N THR A 259 -23.39 -5.43 -7.83
CA THR A 259 -23.80 -4.68 -9.03
C THR A 259 -23.49 -3.19 -8.84
N GLY A 260 -23.37 -2.47 -9.96
CA GLY A 260 -23.12 -1.03 -9.96
C GLY A 260 -22.29 -0.57 -11.15
N THR A 261 -21.93 0.70 -11.14
CA THR A 261 -21.01 1.29 -12.12
C THR A 261 -19.76 1.77 -11.40
N PHE A 262 -18.60 1.31 -11.88
CA PHE A 262 -17.28 1.62 -11.33
C PHE A 262 -16.45 2.35 -12.38
N ILE A 263 -15.46 3.12 -11.91
CA ILE A 263 -14.52 3.82 -12.79
C ILE A 263 -13.23 3.02 -12.82
N GLY A 264 -12.89 2.53 -14.00
CA GLY A 264 -11.58 2.00 -14.30
C GLY A 264 -10.61 3.09 -14.72
N ARG A 265 -9.34 2.90 -14.38
CA ARG A 265 -8.25 3.86 -14.62
C ARG A 265 -7.04 3.14 -15.20
N CYS A 266 -6.27 3.86 -15.99
CA CYS A 266 -4.90 3.47 -16.28
C CYS A 266 -4.01 3.74 -15.06
N ALA A 267 -3.30 2.72 -14.57
CA ALA A 267 -2.45 2.81 -13.38
C ALA A 267 -0.94 2.68 -13.67
N GLU A 268 -0.53 2.88 -14.93
CA GLU A 268 0.87 2.93 -15.37
C GLU A 268 1.05 4.08 -16.36
N LEU A 269 2.09 4.90 -16.18
CA LEU A 269 2.30 6.11 -16.98
C LEU A 269 2.48 5.76 -18.47
N CYS A 270 1.49 6.11 -19.30
CA CYS A 270 1.42 5.70 -20.71
C CYS A 270 1.49 6.88 -21.72
N GLY A 271 1.88 8.07 -21.25
CA GLY A 271 2.08 9.26 -22.09
C GLY A 271 1.18 10.44 -21.71
N THR A 272 0.94 11.34 -22.65
CA THR A 272 0.36 12.67 -22.42
C THR A 272 -1.04 12.66 -21.80
N ASP A 273 -1.93 11.76 -22.23
CA ASP A 273 -3.30 11.67 -21.69
C ASP A 273 -3.47 10.51 -20.69
N HIS A 274 -2.39 10.13 -19.98
CA HIS A 274 -2.42 9.03 -18.99
C HIS A 274 -3.52 9.19 -17.93
N ASP A 275 -3.68 10.39 -17.36
CA ASP A 275 -4.66 10.70 -16.32
C ASP A 275 -6.12 10.70 -16.82
N ARG A 276 -6.31 10.78 -18.15
CA ARG A 276 -7.61 10.82 -18.82
C ARG A 276 -8.02 9.47 -19.40
N MET A 277 -7.14 8.47 -19.36
CA MET A 277 -7.35 7.13 -19.91
C MET A 277 -8.24 6.26 -19.00
N ASN A 278 -9.44 6.76 -18.70
CA ASN A 278 -10.45 6.07 -17.90
C ASN A 278 -11.34 5.18 -18.77
N PHE A 279 -11.99 4.22 -18.12
CA PHE A 279 -13.07 3.41 -18.67
C PHE A 279 -14.14 3.22 -17.59
N TYR A 280 -15.33 2.77 -17.98
CA TYR A 280 -16.39 2.43 -17.03
C TYR A 280 -16.59 0.94 -16.98
N VAL A 281 -16.95 0.43 -15.79
CA VAL A 281 -17.32 -0.97 -15.60
C VAL A 281 -18.74 -1.02 -15.06
N LYS A 282 -19.66 -1.63 -15.81
CA LYS A 282 -21.05 -1.86 -15.40
C LYS A 282 -21.20 -3.32 -14.99
N VAL A 283 -21.40 -3.57 -13.71
CA VAL A 283 -21.65 -4.91 -13.17
C VAL A 283 -23.14 -5.08 -13.02
N VAL A 284 -23.70 -6.05 -13.74
CA VAL A 284 -25.15 -6.23 -13.91
C VAL A 284 -25.59 -7.65 -13.52
N PRO A 285 -26.88 -7.86 -13.22
CA PRO A 285 -27.45 -9.20 -13.12
C PRO A 285 -27.25 -10.03 -14.41
N GLN A 286 -27.28 -11.36 -14.28
CA GLN A 286 -26.98 -12.27 -15.38
C GLN A 286 -27.88 -12.06 -16.60
N ASP A 287 -29.18 -11.87 -16.40
CA ASP A 287 -30.16 -11.66 -17.47
C ASP A 287 -29.90 -10.37 -18.26
N GLU A 288 -29.47 -9.31 -17.60
CA GLU A 288 -29.07 -8.07 -18.26
C GLU A 288 -27.76 -8.23 -19.05
N TYR A 289 -26.81 -8.99 -18.51
CA TYR A 289 -25.57 -9.32 -19.21
C TYR A 289 -25.84 -10.15 -20.46
N ASP A 290 -26.67 -11.20 -20.35
CA ASP A 290 -27.03 -12.07 -21.48
C ASP A 290 -27.73 -11.27 -22.58
N ARG A 291 -28.62 -10.33 -22.21
CA ARG A 291 -29.25 -9.41 -23.15
C ARG A 291 -28.22 -8.52 -23.84
N PHE A 292 -27.30 -7.91 -23.09
CA PHE A 292 -26.21 -7.09 -23.66
C PHE A 292 -25.39 -7.87 -24.69
N ILE A 293 -25.02 -9.11 -24.38
CA ILE A 293 -24.26 -9.99 -25.27
C ILE A 293 -25.07 -10.29 -26.54
N THR A 294 -26.33 -10.70 -26.38
CA THR A 294 -27.24 -11.05 -27.49
C THR A 294 -27.48 -9.87 -28.44
N GLU A 295 -27.77 -8.68 -27.90
CA GLU A 295 -28.01 -7.47 -28.70
C GLU A 295 -26.78 -7.10 -29.54
N ARG A 296 -25.59 -7.22 -28.96
CA ARG A 296 -24.33 -6.92 -29.66
C ARG A 296 -23.99 -7.95 -30.72
N GLN A 297 -24.26 -9.23 -30.48
CA GLN A 297 -24.10 -10.27 -31.50
C GLN A 297 -25.02 -10.02 -32.70
N ASN A 298 -26.29 -9.68 -32.44
CA ASN A 298 -27.25 -9.39 -33.50
C ASN A 298 -26.89 -8.12 -34.29
N ALA A 299 -26.31 -7.10 -33.63
CA ALA A 299 -25.84 -5.89 -34.29
C ALA A 299 -24.56 -6.09 -35.12
N ALA A 300 -23.75 -7.10 -34.81
CA ALA A 300 -22.53 -7.44 -35.55
C ALA A 300 -22.81 -8.22 -36.85
N VAL A 301 -24.01 -8.80 -37.00
CA VAL A 301 -24.48 -9.40 -38.25
C VAL A 301 -24.96 -8.28 -39.18
N PRO A 302 -24.40 -8.10 -40.40
CA PRO A 302 -24.95 -7.14 -41.34
C PRO A 302 -26.40 -7.48 -41.59
N SER A 303 -27.31 -6.54 -41.33
CA SER A 303 -28.69 -6.67 -41.74
C SER A 303 -28.70 -6.74 -43.26
N THR A 304 -28.78 -7.94 -43.83
CA THR A 304 -29.09 -8.12 -45.25
C THR A 304 -30.49 -7.57 -45.46
N SER A 305 -30.60 -6.28 -45.78
CA SER A 305 -31.86 -5.68 -46.20
C SER A 305 -32.25 -6.32 -47.53
N ALA A 306 -33.19 -7.26 -47.46
CA ALA A 306 -33.83 -7.82 -48.63
C ALA A 306 -34.63 -6.73 -49.37
N GLY A 307 -34.26 -6.53 -50.64
CA GLY A 307 -35.20 -6.22 -51.72
C GLY A 307 -35.77 -4.81 -51.81
N THR A 308 -35.21 -4.01 -52.73
CA THR A 308 -36.04 -3.41 -53.78
C THR A 308 -35.23 -3.44 -55.07
N THR A 309 -35.31 -4.55 -55.79
CA THR A 309 -35.04 -4.61 -57.22
C THR A 309 -36.18 -3.86 -57.92
N THR A 310 -35.92 -2.64 -58.40
CA THR A 310 -36.68 -2.09 -59.52
C THR A 310 -35.76 -2.06 -60.72
N ALA A 311 -35.84 -3.14 -61.49
CA ALA A 311 -35.41 -3.12 -62.88
C ALA A 311 -36.38 -2.23 -63.65
N ALA A 312 -35.85 -1.22 -64.34
CA ALA A 312 -36.50 -0.60 -65.47
C ALA A 312 -35.48 -0.55 -66.60
N ALA A 313 -35.61 -1.50 -67.52
CA ALA A 313 -34.89 -1.51 -68.77
C ALA A 313 -35.66 -0.70 -69.82
N ALA A 314 -34.88 0.05 -70.61
CA ALA A 314 -34.98 0.22 -72.06
C ALA A 314 -35.52 1.52 -72.68
N SER A 315 -34.70 1.96 -73.65
CA SER A 315 -35.00 2.73 -74.88
C SER A 315 -34.96 4.27 -74.72
N THR A 316 -34.37 5.10 -75.61
CA THR A 316 -33.89 4.96 -76.98
C THR A 316 -32.92 6.11 -77.34
N ALA A 317 -31.89 5.77 -78.12
CA ALA A 317 -31.10 6.50 -79.13
C ALA A 317 -30.99 8.05 -79.25
N THR A 318 -29.77 8.44 -79.66
CA THR A 318 -29.38 9.51 -80.62
C THR A 318 -29.06 10.91 -80.06
N THR A 319 -27.78 11.30 -80.09
CA THR A 319 -27.20 12.21 -81.12
C THR A 319 -25.72 12.50 -80.79
N ALA A 320 -24.87 12.39 -81.82
CA ALA A 320 -23.46 12.73 -81.82
C ALA A 320 -23.23 14.26 -81.75
N THR A 321 -22.15 14.71 -81.10
CA THR A 321 -21.37 15.89 -81.54
C THR A 321 -19.94 15.80 -80.98
N THR A 322 -19.02 15.57 -81.91
CA THR A 322 -17.68 16.16 -82.10
C THR A 322 -17.09 17.07 -81.01
N GLY A 323 -15.83 16.82 -80.65
CA GLY A 323 -14.97 17.75 -79.91
C GLY A 323 -13.52 17.27 -79.81
N SER A 324 -12.72 17.61 -80.81
CA SER A 324 -11.27 17.45 -80.89
C SER A 324 -10.52 18.47 -80.00
N GLY A 325 -9.36 18.07 -79.45
CA GLY A 325 -8.24 19.02 -79.29
C GLY A 325 -7.47 18.94 -77.97
N GLN A 326 -6.26 18.37 -78.09
CA GLN A 326 -5.06 18.48 -77.24
C GLN A 326 -5.06 17.78 -75.87
#